data_AF-A0A3S4KFX9-F1
#
_entry.id   AF-A0A3S4KFX9-F1
#
_cell.length_a   1.000
_cell.length_b   1.000
_cell.length_c   1.000
_cell.angle_alpha   90.00
_cell.angle_beta   90.00
_cell.angle_gamma   90.00
#
_symmetry.space_group_name_H-M   'P 1'
#
loop_
_entity.id
_entity.type
_entity.pdbx_description
1 polymer ?
#
loop_
_entity_poly.entity_id
_entity_poly.type
_entity_poly.pdbx_seq_one_letter_code
_entity_poly.pdbx_strand_id
1 'polypeptide(L)'
;MPPSARVLDDLLHFLPATLLLTGAALALILVTSLPLGIWAARHRDRLPDYIVRLIAFLGVSMPNFWLAFLLVMLFSVHLQWLPAMGMATGST
;
A
#
# COMPACT_ATOMS: atom_id res chain seq x y z
N MET A 1 3.22 38.30 9.06
CA MET A 1 2.24 37.22 8.88
C MET A 1 2.42 36.21 9.99
N PRO A 2 1.34 35.85 10.72
CA PRO A 2 1.43 34.89 11.82
C PRO A 2 1.88 33.52 11.27
N PRO A 3 2.81 32.83 11.94
CA PRO A 3 3.39 31.57 11.45
C PRO A 3 2.36 30.45 11.22
N SER A 4 1.17 30.54 11.84
CA SER A 4 0.08 29.56 11.67
C SER A 4 -0.57 29.56 10.28
N ALA A 5 -0.59 30.70 9.58
CA ALA A 5 -1.18 30.78 8.24
C ALA A 5 -0.41 29.92 7.22
N ARG A 6 0.92 29.87 7.34
CA ARG A 6 1.81 29.12 6.43
C ARG A 6 1.66 27.61 6.54
N VAL A 7 1.52 27.10 7.77
CA VAL A 7 1.37 25.66 8.00
C VAL A 7 0.07 25.13 7.41
N LEU A 8 -1.01 25.92 7.45
CA LEU A 8 -2.28 25.53 6.85
C LEU A 8 -2.17 25.43 5.33
N ASP A 9 -1.49 26.40 4.69
CA ASP A 9 -1.28 26.39 3.24
C ASP A 9 -0.46 25.18 2.79
N ASP A 10 0.61 24.84 3.53
CA ASP A 10 1.42 23.64 3.26
C ASP A 10 0.60 22.35 3.42
N LEU A 11 -0.22 22.25 4.46
CA LEU A 11 -1.10 21.09 4.66
C LEU A 11 -2.10 20.92 3.51
N LEU A 12 -2.74 22.02 3.09
CA LEU A 12 -3.68 22.01 1.97
C LEU A 12 -3.01 21.64 0.64
N HIS A 13 -1.73 21.97 0.47
CA HIS A 13 -0.95 21.61 -0.71
C HIS A 13 -0.70 20.09 -0.82
N PHE A 14 -0.38 19.41 0.27
CA PHE A 14 -0.11 17.95 0.27
C PHE A 14 -1.34 17.06 0.48
N LEU A 15 -2.44 17.64 0.98
CA LEU A 15 -3.72 16.96 1.20
C LEU A 15 -4.22 16.17 -0.02
N PRO A 16 -4.31 16.74 -1.25
CA PRO A 16 -4.86 16.02 -2.39
C PRO A 16 -4.03 14.79 -2.77
N ALA A 17 -2.69 14.88 -2.71
CA ALA A 17 -1.81 13.75 -2.98
C ALA A 17 -2.01 12.62 -1.96
N THR A 18 -2.13 12.98 -0.67
CA THR A 18 -2.39 12.01 0.41
C THR A 18 -3.75 11.33 0.24
N LEU A 19 -4.79 12.08 -0.12
CA LEU A 19 -6.13 11.55 -0.37
C LEU A 19 -6.15 10.59 -1.57
N LEU A 20 -5.49 10.96 -2.66
CA LEU A 20 -5.41 10.10 -3.84
C LEU A 20 -4.71 8.78 -3.53
N LEU A 21 -3.55 8.84 -2.86
CA LEU A 21 -2.80 7.66 -2.45
C LEU A 21 -3.61 6.79 -1.47
N THR A 22 -4.24 7.40 -0.47
CA THR A 22 -5.04 6.68 0.53
C THR A 22 -6.27 6.05 -0.11
N GLY A 23 -6.98 6.77 -0.98
CA GLY A 23 -8.16 6.28 -1.70
C GLY A 23 -7.81 5.10 -2.61
N ALA A 24 -6.72 5.20 -3.38
CA ALA A 24 -6.24 4.11 -4.20
C ALA A 24 -5.84 2.88 -3.37
N ALA A 25 -5.14 3.08 -2.25
CA ALA A 25 -4.76 2.01 -1.34
C ALA A 25 -6.00 1.30 -0.74
N LEU A 26 -7.00 2.06 -0.30
CA LEU A 26 -8.25 1.51 0.22
C LEU A 26 -8.99 0.67 -0.83
N ALA A 27 -9.12 1.18 -2.05
CA ALA A 27 -9.74 0.45 -3.14
C ALA A 27 -9.00 -0.87 -3.40
N LEU A 28 -7.67 -0.85 -3.46
CA LEU A 28 -6.85 -2.04 -3.66
C LEU A 28 -7.03 -3.05 -2.52
N ILE A 29 -7.04 -2.59 -1.27
CA ILE A 29 -7.27 -3.43 -0.08
C ILE A 29 -8.64 -4.11 -0.17
N LEU A 30 -9.70 -3.36 -0.49
CA LEU A 30 -11.04 -3.94 -0.58
C LEU A 30 -11.16 -4.95 -1.72
N VAL A 31 -10.57 -4.67 -2.88
CA VAL A 31 -10.62 -5.57 -4.04
C VAL A 31 -9.81 -6.84 -3.80
N THR A 32 -8.74 -6.80 -3.02
CA THR A 32 -7.84 -7.95 -2.81
C THR A 32 -8.13 -8.69 -1.52
N SER A 33 -8.15 -8.01 -0.37
CA SER A 33 -8.30 -8.61 0.95
C SER A 33 -9.69 -9.19 1.18
N LEU A 34 -10.75 -8.59 0.63
CA LEU A 34 -12.11 -9.08 0.82
C LEU A 34 -12.33 -10.45 0.14
N PRO A 35 -12.03 -10.66 -1.15
CA PRO A 35 -12.17 -11.99 -1.76
C PRO A 35 -11.19 -13.01 -1.18
N LEU A 36 -9.95 -12.63 -0.89
CA LEU A 36 -8.98 -13.53 -0.23
C LEU A 36 -9.48 -13.97 1.15
N GLY A 37 -10.03 -13.05 1.94
CA GLY A 37 -10.60 -13.34 3.26
C GLY A 37 -11.84 -14.23 3.18
N ILE A 38 -12.75 -13.97 2.24
CA ILE A 38 -13.93 -14.82 2.01
C ILE A 38 -13.49 -16.23 1.56
N TRP A 39 -12.50 -16.31 0.67
CA TRP A 39 -11.99 -17.58 0.17
C TRP A 39 -11.31 -18.43 1.26
N ALA A 40 -10.51 -17.80 2.11
CA ALA A 40 -9.91 -18.43 3.29
C ALA A 40 -10.97 -18.89 4.29
N ALA A 41 -11.95 -18.03 4.59
CA ALA A 41 -13.04 -18.36 5.53
C ALA A 41 -13.91 -19.53 5.04
N ARG A 42 -14.16 -19.62 3.73
CA ARG A 42 -14.88 -20.74 3.12
C ARG A 42 -14.10 -22.05 3.18
N HIS A 43 -12.77 -21.99 3.11
CA HIS A 43 -11.87 -23.15 3.15
C HIS A 43 -11.07 -23.20 4.45
N ARG A 44 -11.76 -22.99 5.57
CA ARG A 44 -11.16 -22.98 6.90
C ARG A 44 -10.38 -24.27 7.15
N ASP A 45 -9.19 -24.14 7.75
CA ASP A 45 -8.27 -25.24 8.05
C ASP A 45 -7.81 -26.05 6.82
N ARG A 46 -7.92 -25.47 5.62
CA ARG A 46 -7.36 -26.02 4.37
C ARG A 46 -6.22 -25.15 3.87
N LEU A 47 -5.50 -25.64 2.85
CA LEU A 47 -4.36 -24.95 2.23
C LEU A 47 -4.62 -23.46 1.93
N PRO A 48 -5.78 -23.04 1.38
CA PRO A 48 -6.08 -21.62 1.17
C PRO A 48 -6.00 -20.75 2.43
N ASP A 49 -6.54 -21.23 3.55
CA ASP A 49 -6.51 -20.51 4.83
C ASP A 49 -5.09 -20.39 5.37
N TYR A 50 -4.31 -21.47 5.33
CA TYR A 50 -2.91 -21.45 5.75
C TYR A 50 -2.05 -20.49 4.93
N ILE A 51 -2.22 -20.45 3.61
CA ILE A 51 -1.46 -19.54 2.73
C ILE A 51 -1.79 -18.08 3.05
N VAL A 52 -3.08 -17.75 3.16
CA VAL A 52 -3.51 -16.37 3.47
C VAL A 52 -3.00 -15.95 4.86
N ARG A 53 -3.09 -16.83 5.86
CA ARG A 53 -2.57 -16.56 7.21
C ARG A 53 -1.06 -16.39 7.23
N LEU A 54 -0.31 -17.21 6.48
CA LEU A 54 1.14 -17.10 6.39
C LEU A 54 1.54 -15.76 5.76
N ILE A 55 0.92 -15.37 4.64
CA ILE A 55 1.20 -14.09 3.98
C ILE A 55 0.88 -12.91 4.90
N ALA A 56 -0.28 -12.95 5.58
CA ALA A 56 -0.66 -11.92 6.55
C ALA A 56 0.34 -11.83 7.71
N PHE A 57 0.78 -12.98 8.24
CA PHE A 57 1.75 -13.04 9.32
C PHE A 57 3.11 -12.48 8.91
N LEU A 58 3.60 -12.82 7.71
CA LEU A 58 4.84 -12.26 7.16
C LEU A 58 4.76 -10.74 7.00
N GLY A 59 3.63 -10.23 6.50
CA GLY A 59 3.42 -8.80 6.33
C GLY A 59 3.39 -8.03 7.65
N VAL A 60 2.76 -8.59 8.69
CA VAL A 60 2.61 -7.93 10.00
C VAL A 60 3.86 -8.07 10.87
N SER A 61 4.63 -9.15 10.73
CA SER A 61 5.81 -9.41 11.57
C SER A 61 7.05 -8.64 11.14
N MET A 62 7.10 -8.17 9.89
CA MET A 62 8.23 -7.43 9.34
C MET A 62 8.09 -5.92 9.59
N PRO A 63 9.18 -5.19 9.86
CA PRO A 63 9.14 -3.72 9.87
C PRO A 63 8.68 -3.17 8.51
N ASN A 64 7.77 -2.19 8.50
CA ASN A 64 7.16 -1.68 7.27
C ASN A 64 8.19 -1.16 6.24
N PHE A 65 9.25 -0.48 6.70
CA PHE A 65 10.36 -0.05 5.84
C PHE A 65 11.05 -1.23 5.14
N TRP A 66 11.28 -2.32 5.86
CA TRP A 66 11.98 -3.49 5.33
C TRP A 66 11.11 -4.23 4.30
N LEU A 67 9.81 -4.35 4.59
CA LEU A 67 8.85 -4.89 3.64
C LEU A 67 8.77 -4.05 2.36
N ALA A 68 8.73 -2.71 2.49
CA ALA A 68 8.74 -1.83 1.33
C ALA A 68 10.00 -2.03 0.47
N PHE A 69 11.18 -2.15 1.09
CA PHE A 69 12.43 -2.43 0.37
C PHE A 69 12.38 -3.78 -0.39
N LEU A 70 11.90 -4.85 0.26
CA LEU A 70 11.75 -6.15 -0.39
C LEU A 70 10.76 -6.10 -1.56
N LEU A 71 9.64 -5.41 -1.40
CA LEU A 71 8.63 -5.25 -2.45
C LEU A 71 9.21 -4.48 -3.65
N VAL A 72 9.95 -3.40 -3.42
CA VAL A 72 10.64 -2.67 -4.50
C VAL A 72 11.66 -3.57 -5.20
N MET A 73 12.48 -4.32 -4.45
CA MET A 73 13.45 -5.24 -5.03
C MET A 73 12.77 -6.31 -5.89
N LEU A 74 11.69 -6.92 -5.40
CA LEU A 74 10.97 -7.95 -6.12
C LEU A 74 10.27 -7.40 -7.36
N PHE A 75 9.41 -6.39 -7.19
CA PHE A 75 8.53 -5.90 -8.26
C PHE A 75 9.24 -4.97 -9.24
N SER A 76 10.21 -4.18 -8.78
CA SER A 76 10.92 -3.24 -9.63
C SER A 76 12.20 -3.84 -10.20
N VAL A 77 13.04 -4.47 -9.38
CA VAL A 77 14.36 -4.94 -9.84
C VAL A 77 14.28 -6.31 -10.51
N HIS A 78 13.64 -7.29 -9.87
CA HIS A 78 13.59 -8.65 -10.42
C HIS A 78 12.49 -8.82 -11.49
N LEU A 79 11.28 -8.37 -11.21
CA LEU A 79 10.13 -8.55 -12.10
C LEU A 79 10.01 -7.45 -13.16
N GLN A 80 10.61 -6.27 -12.92
CA GLN A 80 10.53 -5.10 -13.80
C GLN A 80 9.07 -4.68 -14.12
N TRP A 81 8.14 -4.93 -13.20
CA TRP A 81 6.71 -4.60 -13.37
C TRP A 81 6.40 -3.15 -13.03
N LEU A 82 7.10 -2.58 -12.05
CA LEU A 82 6.89 -1.20 -11.59
C LEU A 82 8.20 -0.42 -11.55
N PRO A 83 8.19 0.90 -11.85
CA PRO A 83 9.38 1.74 -11.67
C PRO A 83 9.73 1.88 -10.19
N ALA A 84 11.02 1.87 -9.85
CA ALA A 84 11.50 1.93 -8.47
C ALA A 84 11.19 3.28 -7.79
N MET A 85 11.01 4.33 -8.58
CA MET A 85 10.56 5.64 -8.15
C MET A 85 9.48 6.14 -9.09
N GLY A 86 8.42 6.71 -8.52
CA GLY A 86 7.33 7.30 -9.28
C GLY A 86 6.61 8.39 -8.51
N MET A 87 6.70 9.62 -9.02
CA MET A 87 5.68 10.66 -8.92
C MET A 87 5.87 11.57 -10.15
N ALA A 88 5.35 11.14 -11.30
CA ALA A 88 5.25 12.02 -12.46
C ALA A 88 4.11 12.99 -12.19
N THR A 89 4.40 14.09 -11.49
CA THR A 89 3.48 15.23 -11.45
C THR A 89 3.35 15.74 -12.88
N GLY A 90 2.20 15.54 -13.50
CA GLY A 90 1.85 16.18 -14.76
C GLY A 90 1.82 17.69 -14.54
N SER A 91 2.95 18.34 -14.82
CA SER A 91 3.02 19.78 -15.05
C SER A 91 3.11 20.02 -16.56
N THR A 92 1.95 19.95 -17.21
CA THR A 92 1.63 20.74 -18.40
C THR A 92 0.36 21.52 -18.08
#